data_AF-A0A7S1ZP60-F1
#
_entry.id   AF-A0A7S1ZP60-F1
#
_cell.length_a   1.000
_cell.length_b   1.000
_cell.length_c   1.000
_cell.angle_alpha   90.00
_cell.angle_beta   90.00
_cell.angle_gamma   90.00
#
_symmetry.space_group_name_H-M   'P 1'
#
loop_
_entity.id
_entity.type
_entity.pdbx_description
1 polymer ?
#
loop_
_entity_poly.entity_id
_entity_poly.type
_entity_poly.pdbx_seq_one_letter_code
_entity_poly.pdbx_strand_id
1 'polypeptide(L)'
;TTTLEDTLKLLPSLLQERQTQLQNLAHQLEEQKSSLEKEKQIMNGTNKPSDVLHLNVGGTILCVLRRTLTKIEGSMLSIKFSGRWDDAIEKDRDGNYFIDQPIELFRPLLNFLRAKAIETPLAP
;
A
#
# COMPACT_ATOMS: atom_id res chain seq x y z
N THR A 1 -25.52 -51.98 13.58
CA THR A 1 -25.79 -51.04 12.47
C THR A 1 -26.47 -49.84 13.06
N THR A 2 -25.79 -48.70 13.17
CA THR A 2 -26.43 -47.43 13.56
C THR A 2 -27.59 -47.19 12.59
N THR A 3 -28.82 -47.17 13.11
CA THR A 3 -30.02 -47.13 12.28
C THR A 3 -30.23 -45.75 11.69
N LEU A 4 -30.80 -45.67 10.47
CA LEU A 4 -31.02 -44.42 9.73
C LEU A 4 -31.79 -43.36 10.56
N GLU A 5 -32.67 -43.83 11.45
CA GLU A 5 -33.41 -43.00 12.40
C GLU A 5 -32.51 -42.33 13.46
N ASP A 6 -31.44 -42.99 13.90
CA ASP A 6 -30.49 -42.41 14.85
C ASP A 6 -29.71 -41.28 14.20
N THR A 7 -29.31 -41.46 12.93
CA THR A 7 -28.64 -40.39 12.16
C THR A 7 -29.55 -39.20 11.90
N LEU A 8 -30.85 -39.41 11.63
CA LEU A 8 -31.83 -38.33 11.44
C LEU A 8 -32.08 -37.53 12.73
N LYS A 9 -32.07 -38.19 13.89
CA LYS A 9 -32.24 -37.53 15.20
C LYS A 9 -31.04 -36.67 15.59
N LEU A 10 -29.83 -37.03 15.16
CA LEU A 10 -28.58 -36.32 15.46
C LEU A 10 -28.26 -35.20 14.47
N LEU A 11 -28.88 -35.19 13.30
CA LEU A 11 -28.60 -34.24 12.23
C LEU A 11 -28.85 -32.76 12.61
N PRO A 12 -29.92 -32.39 13.35
CA PRO A 12 -30.17 -31.00 13.74
C PRO A 12 -29.11 -30.44 14.66
N SER A 13 -28.65 -31.21 15.64
CA SER A 13 -27.57 -30.76 16.56
C SER A 13 -26.24 -30.62 15.82
N LEU A 14 -25.94 -31.54 14.89
CA LEU A 14 -24.75 -31.47 14.03
C LEU A 14 -24.77 -30.24 13.12
N LEU A 15 -25.90 -29.95 12.48
CA LEU A 15 -26.06 -28.76 11.65
C LEU A 15 -25.95 -27.47 12.48
N GLN A 16 -26.55 -27.45 13.68
CA GLN A 16 -26.49 -26.30 14.57
C GLN A 16 -25.08 -26.06 15.12
N GLU A 17 -24.35 -27.13 15.45
CA GLU A 17 -22.93 -27.05 15.83
C GLU A 17 -22.11 -26.47 14.68
N ARG A 18 -22.29 -26.98 13.45
CA ARG A 18 -21.59 -26.47 12.27
C ARG A 18 -21.94 -25.01 11.96
N GLN A 19 -23.20 -24.62 12.10
CA GLN A 19 -23.63 -23.25 11.90
C GLN A 19 -22.98 -22.31 12.93
N THR A 20 -22.90 -22.74 14.19
CA THR A 20 -22.23 -21.98 15.25
C THR A 20 -20.73 -21.86 14.97
N GLN A 21 -20.07 -22.94 14.53
CA GLN A 21 -18.66 -22.92 14.14
C GLN A 21 -18.40 -21.93 13.00
N LEU A 22 -19.24 -21.93 11.97
CA LEU A 22 -19.14 -21.00 10.84
C LEU A 22 -19.33 -19.55 11.27
N GLN A 23 -20.29 -19.27 12.16
CA GLN A 23 -20.51 -17.93 12.69
C GLN A 23 -19.30 -17.42 13.48
N ASN A 24 -18.72 -18.27 14.33
CA ASN A 24 -17.52 -17.92 15.09
C ASN A 24 -16.32 -17.66 14.16
N LEU A 25 -16.12 -18.50 13.15
CA LEU A 25 -15.05 -18.30 12.18
C LEU A 25 -15.24 -17.02 11.36
N ALA A 26 -16.48 -16.73 10.92
CA ALA A 26 -16.79 -15.50 10.20
C ALA A 26 -16.52 -14.26 11.06
N HIS A 27 -16.84 -14.32 12.35
CA HIS A 27 -16.55 -13.23 13.28
C HIS A 27 -15.04 -13.02 13.45
N GLN A 28 -14.28 -14.09 13.65
CA GLN A 28 -12.81 -14.04 13.74
C GLN A 28 -12.19 -13.46 12.46
N LEU A 29 -12.67 -13.86 11.28
CA LEU A 29 -12.19 -13.33 10.01
C LEU A 29 -12.48 -11.83 9.86
N GLU A 30 -13.66 -11.37 10.27
CA GLU A 30 -13.99 -9.95 10.21
C GLU A 30 -13.12 -9.12 11.18
N GLU A 31 -12.88 -9.62 12.39
CA GLU A 31 -11.95 -9.00 13.33
C GLU A 31 -10.54 -8.92 12.75
N GLN A 32 -10.01 -10.03 12.21
CA GLN A 32 -8.69 -10.08 11.58
C GLN A 32 -8.58 -9.13 10.38
N LYS A 33 -9.59 -9.13 9.50
CA LYS A 33 -9.65 -8.22 8.35
C LYS A 33 -9.63 -6.76 8.80
N SER A 34 -10.41 -6.44 9.83
CA SER A 34 -10.46 -5.08 10.38
C SER A 34 -9.12 -4.64 10.97
N SER A 35 -8.40 -5.54 11.66
CA SER A 35 -7.06 -5.24 12.19
C SER A 35 -6.05 -5.03 11.08
N LEU A 36 -6.08 -5.86 10.04
CA LEU A 36 -5.19 -5.75 8.89
C LEU A 36 -5.42 -4.46 8.10
N GLU A 37 -6.69 -4.03 7.93
CA GLU A 37 -6.99 -2.78 7.25
C GLU A 37 -6.46 -1.58 8.04
N LYS A 38 -6.60 -1.58 9.38
CA LYS A 38 -6.03 -0.55 10.26
C LYS A 38 -4.50 -0.53 10.17
N GLU A 39 -3.87 -1.68 10.24
CA GLU A 39 -2.41 -1.80 10.11
C GLU A 39 -1.92 -1.32 8.73
N LYS A 40 -2.63 -1.68 7.66
CA LYS A 40 -2.35 -1.20 6.29
C LYS A 40 -2.49 0.31 6.16
N GLN A 41 -3.49 0.91 6.82
CA GLN A 41 -3.64 2.37 6.83
C GLN A 41 -2.49 3.06 7.59
N ILE A 42 -2.07 2.51 8.73
CA ILE A 42 -0.89 3.00 9.47
C ILE A 42 0.37 2.87 8.61
N MET A 43 0.56 1.71 7.95
CA MET A 43 1.69 1.46 7.06
C MET A 43 1.72 2.36 5.84
N ASN A 44 0.58 2.77 5.28
CA ASN A 44 0.57 3.64 4.10
C ASN A 44 0.93 5.10 4.41
N GLY A 45 1.12 5.46 5.69
CA GLY A 45 1.47 6.80 6.13
C GLY A 45 0.30 7.79 5.94
N THR A 46 0.31 8.89 6.68
CA THR A 46 -0.65 9.99 6.55
C THR A 46 -0.39 10.89 5.33
N ASN A 47 0.52 10.45 4.46
CA ASN A 47 1.14 11.26 3.43
C ASN A 47 0.23 11.43 2.22
N LYS A 48 0.05 12.69 1.78
CA LYS A 48 -0.89 13.03 0.72
C LYS A 48 -0.18 12.98 -0.63
N PRO A 49 -0.87 12.60 -1.71
CA PRO A 49 -0.29 12.67 -3.06
C PRO A 49 0.15 14.09 -3.46
N SER A 50 -0.38 15.12 -2.79
CA SER A 50 -0.03 16.53 -2.96
C SER A 50 1.25 16.97 -2.22
N ASP A 51 1.88 16.10 -1.43
CA ASP A 51 3.08 16.46 -0.66
C ASP A 51 4.21 16.91 -1.60
N VAL A 52 4.85 18.02 -1.24
CA VAL A 52 6.08 18.47 -1.89
C VAL A 52 7.25 17.81 -1.16
N LEU A 53 7.98 16.97 -1.88
CA LEU A 53 9.19 16.30 -1.42
C LEU A 53 10.41 17.10 -1.86
N HIS A 54 11.32 17.35 -0.93
CA HIS A 54 12.63 17.92 -1.20
C HIS A 54 13.63 16.78 -1.35
N LEU A 55 14.32 16.73 -2.49
CA LEU A 55 15.30 15.72 -2.83
C LEU A 55 16.68 16.36 -2.94
N ASN A 56 17.69 15.66 -2.43
CA ASN A 56 19.08 15.90 -2.73
C ASN A 56 19.58 14.78 -3.65
N VAL A 57 19.83 15.10 -4.92
CA VAL A 57 20.24 14.14 -5.95
C VAL A 57 21.68 14.40 -6.34
N GLY A 58 22.59 13.57 -5.83
CA GLY A 58 24.04 13.72 -6.08
C GLY A 58 24.59 15.10 -5.68
N GLY A 59 23.99 15.76 -4.69
CA GLY A 59 24.34 17.12 -4.25
C GLY A 59 23.46 18.23 -4.83
N THR A 60 22.58 17.95 -5.80
CA THR A 60 21.66 18.95 -6.35
C THR A 60 20.31 18.89 -5.65
N ILE A 61 19.90 20.02 -5.07
CA ILE A 61 18.60 20.15 -4.40
C ILE A 61 17.49 20.43 -5.41
N LEU A 62 16.39 19.67 -5.33
CA LEU A 62 15.19 19.89 -6.15
C LEU A 62 13.92 19.50 -5.41
N CYS A 63 12.79 20.05 -5.84
CA CYS A 63 11.48 19.72 -5.30
C CYS A 63 10.60 18.98 -6.33
N VAL A 64 9.77 18.08 -5.83
CA VAL A 64 8.86 17.27 -6.64
C VAL A 64 7.62 16.90 -5.84
N LEU A 65 6.48 16.77 -6.50
CA LEU A 65 5.28 16.25 -5.85
C LEU A 65 5.38 14.74 -5.66
N ARG A 66 4.93 14.23 -4.52
CA ARG A 66 4.89 12.79 -4.24
C ARG A 66 4.19 12.02 -5.36
N ARG A 67 3.01 12.49 -5.81
CA ARG A 67 2.26 11.89 -6.94
C ARG A 67 3.06 11.76 -8.24
N THR A 68 4.10 12.56 -8.44
CA THR A 68 4.97 12.47 -9.62
C THR A 68 5.94 11.31 -9.47
N LEU A 69 6.60 11.16 -8.31
CA LEU A 69 7.48 10.01 -8.05
C LEU A 69 6.71 8.69 -7.97
N THR A 70 5.46 8.73 -7.52
CA THR A 70 4.58 7.57 -7.39
C THR A 70 3.69 7.33 -8.61
N LYS A 71 3.90 8.05 -9.72
CA LYS A 71 3.03 7.98 -10.90
C LYS A 71 2.96 6.58 -11.54
N ILE A 72 4.06 5.83 -11.50
CA ILE A 72 4.14 4.48 -12.07
C ILE A 72 4.06 3.48 -10.92
N GLU A 73 2.89 2.88 -10.74
CA GLU A 73 2.64 1.88 -9.71
C GLU A 73 3.59 0.67 -9.86
N GLY A 74 4.08 0.14 -8.73
CA GLY A 74 5.00 -1.00 -8.70
C GLY A 74 6.45 -0.65 -9.04
N SER A 75 6.75 0.57 -9.50
CA SER A 75 8.13 1.03 -9.68
C SER A 75 8.84 1.23 -8.34
N MET A 76 10.17 1.13 -8.34
CA MET A 76 10.99 1.38 -7.15
C MET A 76 10.69 2.76 -6.51
N LEU A 77 10.57 3.82 -7.33
CA LEU A 77 10.24 5.16 -6.85
C LEU A 77 8.84 5.23 -6.23
N SER A 78 7.86 4.54 -6.80
CA SER A 78 6.52 4.49 -6.22
C SER A 78 6.49 3.80 -4.86
N ILE A 79 7.28 2.74 -4.70
CA ILE A 79 7.38 1.99 -3.44
C ILE A 79 8.13 2.82 -2.40
N LYS A 80 9.33 3.32 -2.74
CA LYS A 80 10.16 4.13 -1.83
C LYS A 80 9.40 5.37 -1.37
N PHE A 81 8.81 6.14 -2.29
CA PHE A 81 8.13 7.40 -1.97
C PHE A 81 6.61 7.24 -1.76
N SER A 82 6.13 6.03 -1.49
CA SER A 82 4.71 5.77 -1.17
C SER A 82 4.23 6.47 0.10
N GLY A 83 5.15 6.88 0.99
CA GLY A 83 4.83 7.38 2.31
C GLY A 83 5.11 6.37 3.42
N ARG A 84 5.13 5.08 3.08
CA ARG A 84 5.37 3.97 4.04
C ARG A 84 6.78 3.94 4.61
N TRP A 85 7.76 4.36 3.81
CA TRP A 85 9.18 4.22 4.12
C TRP A 85 9.86 5.56 4.37
N ASP A 86 9.11 6.65 4.47
CA ASP A 86 9.64 8.02 4.57
C ASP A 86 10.65 8.22 5.72
N ASP A 87 10.49 7.49 6.83
CA ASP A 87 11.41 7.52 7.98
C ASP A 87 12.65 6.64 7.79
N ALA A 88 12.57 5.65 6.90
CA ALA A 88 13.66 4.72 6.61
C ALA A 88 14.49 5.14 5.39
N ILE A 89 13.98 6.05 4.54
CA ILE A 89 14.74 6.58 3.40
C ILE A 89 15.84 7.50 3.91
N GLU A 90 17.01 7.38 3.30
CA GLU A 90 18.17 8.20 3.58
C GLU A 90 17.86 9.69 3.37
N LYS A 91 18.27 10.53 4.31
CA LYS A 91 18.14 11.98 4.25
C LYS A 91 19.51 12.63 4.43
N ASP A 92 19.70 13.77 3.79
CA ASP A 92 20.88 14.61 4.03
C ASP A 92 20.80 15.35 5.37
N ARG A 93 21.79 16.21 5.64
CA ARG A 93 21.89 16.98 6.88
C ARG A 93 20.73 17.98 7.08
N ASP A 94 20.08 18.38 5.99
CA ASP A 94 18.98 19.35 5.98
C ASP A 94 17.61 18.64 5.95
N GLY A 95 17.59 17.31 5.98
CA GLY A 95 16.38 16.50 5.97
C GLY A 95 15.79 16.24 4.57
N ASN A 96 16.50 16.59 3.49
CA ASN A 96 16.07 16.28 2.13
C ASN A 96 16.32 14.80 1.83
N TYR A 97 15.40 14.15 1.13
CA TYR A 97 15.57 12.76 0.70
C TYR A 97 16.78 12.63 -0.22
N PHE A 98 17.74 11.80 0.16
CA PHE A 98 18.99 11.64 -0.57
C PHE A 98 18.87 10.56 -1.64
N ILE A 99 19.31 10.88 -2.85
CA ILE A 99 19.41 9.96 -3.98
C ILE A 99 20.85 9.98 -4.47
N ASP A 100 21.52 8.85 -4.30
CA ASP A 100 22.91 8.65 -4.72
C ASP A 100 23.01 8.40 -6.23
N GLN A 101 22.65 9.41 -7.03
CA GLN A 101 22.71 9.41 -8.49
C GLN A 101 23.12 10.79 -9.03
N PRO A 102 23.84 10.86 -10.17
CA PRO A 102 24.08 12.12 -10.87
C PRO A 102 22.78 12.78 -11.32
N ILE A 103 22.69 14.11 -11.20
CA ILE A 103 21.49 14.87 -11.57
C ILE A 103 21.17 14.76 -13.06
N GLU A 104 22.19 14.60 -13.90
CA GLU A 104 22.07 14.46 -15.35
C GLU A 104 21.33 13.19 -15.74
N LEU A 105 21.41 12.14 -14.93
CA LEU A 105 20.68 10.88 -15.13
C LEU A 105 19.28 10.92 -14.52
N PHE A 106 19.13 11.59 -13.38
CA PHE A 106 17.84 11.67 -12.70
C PHE A 106 16.85 12.64 -13.36
N ARG A 107 17.35 13.74 -13.92
CA ARG A 107 16.49 14.81 -14.48
C ARG A 107 15.65 14.35 -15.68
N PRO A 108 16.17 13.57 -16.65
CA PRO A 108 15.35 12.95 -17.69
C PRO A 108 14.25 12.04 -17.13
N LEU A 109 14.58 11.19 -16.15
CA LEU A 109 13.60 10.32 -15.47
C LEU A 109 12.48 11.13 -14.81
N LEU A 110 12.85 12.19 -14.07
CA LEU A 110 11.88 13.06 -13.42
C LEU A 110 10.97 13.77 -14.45
N ASN A 111 11.54 14.24 -15.55
CA ASN A 111 10.76 14.88 -16.62
C ASN A 111 9.81 13.88 -17.30
N PHE A 112 10.23 12.64 -17.50
CA PHE A 112 9.37 11.57 -17.99
C PHE A 112 8.18 11.32 -17.05
N LEU A 113 8.42 11.24 -15.74
CA LEU A 113 7.36 11.09 -14.74
C LEU A 113 6.40 12.29 -14.71
N ARG A 114 6.92 13.51 -14.89
CA ARG A 114 6.09 14.73 -15.01
C ARG A 114 5.20 14.69 -16.26
N ALA A 115 5.75 14.29 -17.40
CA ALA A 115 4.97 14.14 -18.63
C ALA A 115 3.85 13.10 -18.44
N LYS A 116 4.19 11.93 -17.88
CA LYS A 116 3.20 10.89 -17.53
C LYS A 116 2.13 11.37 -16.56
N ALA A 117 2.47 12.26 -15.62
CA ALA A 117 1.50 12.80 -14.68
C ALA A 117 0.47 13.73 -15.35
N ILE A 118 0.82 14.35 -16.48
CA ILE A 118 -0.04 15.27 -17.24
C ILE A 118 -0.80 14.53 -18.36
N GLU A 119 -0.38 13.32 -18.75
CA GLU A 119 -1.15 12.45 -19.65
C GLU A 119 -2.55 12.20 -19.04
N THR A 120 -3.55 12.92 -19.56
CA THR A 120 -4.96 12.65 -19.33
C THR A 120 -5.36 11.42 -20.12
N PRO A 121 -6.11 10.47 -19.55
CA PRO A 121 -6.64 9.34 -20.30
C PRO A 121 -7.80 9.85 -21.17
N LEU A 122 -7.53 10.56 -22.26
CA LEU A 122 -8.45 10.81 -23.38
C LEU A 122 -7.81 11.71 -24.45
N ALA A 123 -7.38 11.09 -25.53
CA ALA A 123 -7.59 11.53 -26.91
C ALA A 123 -7.63 10.24 -27.77
N PRO A 124 -8.45 10.19 -28.84
CA PRO A 124 -9.10 8.99 -29.39
C PRO A 124 -8.16 7.88 -29.86
#